data_AF-A0AAU0VYD9-F1
#
_entry.id   AF-A0AAU0VYD9-F1
#
_cell.length_a   1.000
_cell.length_b   1.000
_cell.length_c   1.000
_cell.angle_alpha   90.00
_cell.angle_beta   90.00
_cell.angle_gamma   90.00
#
_symmetry.space_group_name_H-M   'P 1'
#
loop_
_entity.id
_entity.type
_entity.pdbx_description
1 polymer ?
#
loop_
_entity_poly.entity_id
_entity_poly.type
_entity_poly.pdbx_seq_one_letter_code
_entity_poly.pdbx_strand_id
1 'polypeptide(L)' 'MIWTADSLDDLHRCERTLKERSAHTSSREMADGFTVVEGRDPDDVPLVIAYPGPNKAARREIMTRIYTW' A
#
# COMPACT_ATOMS: atom_id res chain seq x y z
N MET A 1 -3.44 1.49 9.42
CA MET A 1 -2.86 0.12 9.45
C MET A 1 -1.96 -0.06 8.24
N ILE A 2 -0.88 -0.84 8.35
CA ILE A 2 0.07 -1.07 7.24
C ILE A 2 0.22 -2.57 7.03
N TRP A 3 0.01 -3.03 5.81
CA TRP A 3 0.24 -4.41 5.37
C TRP A 3 1.30 -4.47 4.28
N THR A 4 1.88 -5.65 4.09
CA THR A 4 2.86 -5.92 3.03
C THR A 4 2.30 -6.96 2.08
N ALA A 5 2.29 -6.65 0.80
CA ALA A 5 1.94 -7.59 -0.26
C ALA A 5 3.17 -8.44 -0.60
N ASP A 6 2.96 -9.74 -0.79
CA ASP A 6 4.06 -10.69 -1.04
C ASP A 6 4.61 -10.64 -2.47
N SER A 7 3.83 -10.04 -3.38
CA SER A 7 4.16 -9.87 -4.79
C SER A 7 3.46 -8.62 -5.36
N LEU A 8 3.89 -8.19 -6.55
CA LEU A 8 3.24 -7.10 -7.28
C LEU A 8 1.81 -7.47 -7.71
N ASP A 9 1.58 -8.73 -8.09
CA ASP A 9 0.25 -9.22 -8.48
C ASP A 9 -0.73 -9.18 -7.29
N ASP A 10 -0.26 -9.59 -6.11
CA ASP A 10 -1.05 -9.52 -4.87
C ASP A 10 -1.41 -8.05 -4.53
N LEU A 11 -0.46 -7.12 -4.69
CA LEU A 11 -0.72 -5.69 -4.51
C LEU A 11 -1.80 -5.19 -5.49
N HIS A 12 -1.69 -5.53 -6.78
CA HIS A 12 -2.70 -5.15 -7.78
C HIS A 12 -4.07 -5.78 -7.51
N ARG A 13 -4.10 -7.02 -7.01
CA ARG A 13 -5.34 -7.68 -6.59
C ARG A 13 -6.00 -6.89 -5.46
N CYS A 14 -5.24 -6.51 -4.44
CA CYS A 14 -5.75 -5.67 -3.35
C CYS A 14 -6.25 -4.32 -3.84
N GLU A 15 -5.49 -3.65 -4.71
CA GLU A 15 -5.85 -2.36 -5.31
C GLU A 15 -7.19 -2.45 -6.05
N ARG A 16 -7.38 -3.49 -6.88
CA ARG A 16 -8.63 -3.72 -7.59
C ARG A 16 -9.80 -3.92 -6.63
N THR A 17 -9.63 -4.73 -5.58
CA THR A 17 -10.68 -4.91 -4.56
C THR A 17 -11.03 -3.61 -3.85
N LEU A 18 -10.06 -2.75 -3.54
CA LEU A 18 -10.32 -1.43 -2.96
C LEU A 18 -11.08 -0.52 -3.93
N LYS A 19 -10.74 -0.54 -5.23
CA LYS A 19 -11.45 0.24 -6.26
C LYS A 19 -12.88 -0.22 -6.46
N GLU A 20 -13.12 -1.52 -6.52
CA GLU A 20 -14.47 -2.11 -6.64
C GLU A 20 -15.39 -1.72 -5.47
N ARG A 21 -14.81 -1.44 -4.29
CA ARG A 21 -15.52 -1.02 -3.09
C ARG A 21 -15.57 0.49 -2.90
N SER A 22 -15.05 1.27 -3.85
CA SER A 22 -14.87 2.73 -3.72
C SER A 22 -14.05 3.14 -2.48
N ALA A 23 -13.20 2.24 -1.98
CA ALA A 23 -12.36 2.43 -0.80
C ALA A 23 -10.89 2.75 -1.15
N HIS A 24 -10.55 2.75 -2.44
CA HIS A 24 -9.22 3.14 -2.93
C HIS A 24 -9.03 4.65 -2.86
N THR A 25 -7.91 5.09 -2.29
CA THR A 25 -7.53 6.52 -2.20
C THR A 25 -6.41 6.86 -3.18
N SER A 26 -5.29 6.13 -3.16
CA SER A 26 -4.14 6.45 -4.01
C SER A 26 -3.27 5.21 -4.31
N SER A 27 -2.52 5.27 -5.40
CA SER A 27 -1.50 4.28 -5.76
C SER A 27 -0.24 5.01 -6.20
N ARG A 28 0.92 4.70 -5.62
CA ARG A 28 2.19 5.38 -5.90
C ARG A 28 3.38 4.42 -5.92
N GLU A 29 4.20 4.55 -6.94
CA GLU A 29 5.56 4.00 -6.94
C GLU A 29 6.50 5.04 -6.31
N MET A 30 7.32 4.59 -5.36
CA MET A 30 8.29 5.41 -4.65
C MET A 30 9.66 5.28 -5.33
N ALA A 31 10.49 6.33 -5.20
CA ALA A 31 11.81 6.39 -5.81
C ALA A 31 12.78 5.27 -5.34
N ASP A 32 12.47 4.59 -4.24
CA ASP A 32 13.23 3.45 -3.70
C ASP A 32 12.72 2.08 -4.18
N GLY A 33 11.81 2.05 -5.17
CA GLY A 33 11.28 0.83 -5.78
C GLY A 33 10.12 0.19 -5.00
N PHE A 34 9.59 0.87 -3.98
CA PHE A 34 8.40 0.43 -3.27
C PHE A 34 7.14 0.87 -4.02
N THR A 35 6.19 -0.04 -4.16
CA THR A 35 4.85 0.33 -4.62
C THR A 35 3.90 0.34 -3.44
N VAL A 36 3.12 1.41 -3.30
CA VAL A 36 2.18 1.57 -2.19
C VAL A 36 0.79 1.88 -2.72
N VAL A 37 -0.20 1.20 -2.15
CA VAL A 37 -1.63 1.44 -2.36
C VAL A 37 -2.23 1.90 -1.05
N GLU A 38 -2.97 2.99 -1.10
CA GLU A 38 -3.68 3.58 0.04
C GLU A 38 -5.19 3.46 -0.17
N GLY A 39 -5.89 3.17 0.92
CA GLY A 39 -7.33 3.07 0.92
C GLY A 39 -7.89 3.07 2.34
N ARG A 40 -9.11 2.54 2.48
CA ARG A 40 -9.77 2.38 3.77
C ARG A 40 -10.25 0.94 3.95
N ASP A 41 -10.22 0.47 5.18
CA ASP A 41 -10.80 -0.82 5.53
C ASP A 41 -12.33 -0.71 5.73
N PRO A 42 -13.04 -1.83 6.00
CA PRO A 42 -14.49 -1.79 6.22
C PRO A 42 -14.96 -0.94 7.41
N ASP A 43 -14.08 -0.65 8.36
CA ASP A 43 -14.34 0.18 9.54
C ASP A 43 -13.94 1.66 9.31
N ASP A 44 -13.69 2.03 8.06
CA ASP A 44 -13.25 3.36 7.63
C ASP A 44 -11.87 3.77 8.16
N VAL A 45 -11.03 2.81 8.56
CA VAL A 45 -9.67 3.07 9.04
C VAL A 45 -8.70 3.20 7.85
N PRO A 46 -7.80 4.21 7.84
CA PRO A 46 -6.76 4.32 6.82
C PRO A 46 -5.89 3.07 6.71
N LEU A 47 -5.81 2.53 5.50
CA LEU A 47 -5.07 1.33 5.15
C LEU A 47 -3.98 1.68 4.13
N VAL A 48 -2.78 1.16 4.37
CA VAL A 48 -1.65 1.23 3.45
C VAL A 48 -1.18 -0.20 3.15
N ILE A 49 -1.07 -0.57 1.89
CA ILE A 49 -0.53 -1.86 1.44
C ILE A 49 0.73 -1.57 0.63
N ALA A 50 1.87 -2.12 1.05
CA ALA A 50 3.16 -1.89 0.42
C ALA A 50 3.71 -3.17 -0.22
N TYR A 51 4.23 -3.07 -1.43
CA TYR A 51 5.07 -4.08 -2.06
C TYR A 51 6.52 -3.57 -2.07
N PRO A 52 7.47 -4.28 -1.44
CA PRO A 52 8.87 -3.84 -1.30
C PRO A 52 9.71 -4.00 -2.57
N GLY A 53 9.10 -4.35 -3.69
CA GLY A 53 9.81 -4.70 -4.92
C GLY A 53 10.31 -6.15 -4.92
N PRO A 54 10.83 -6.62 -6.08
CA PRO A 54 11.16 -8.03 -6.30
C PRO A 54 12.29 -8.55 -5.42
N ASN A 55 13.18 -7.66 -4.95
CA ASN A 55 14.30 -8.04 -4.07
C ASN A 55 13.90 -8.15 -2.60
N LYS A 56 12.62 -7.93 -2.25
CA LYS A 56 12.08 -7.94 -0.89
C LYS A 56 12.99 -7.21 0.12
N ALA A 57 13.56 -6.08 -0.32
CA ALA A 57 14.51 -5.35 0.50
C ALA A 57 13.80 -4.86 1.76
N ALA A 58 14.32 -5.24 2.94
CA ALA A 58 13.78 -4.75 4.20
C ALA A 58 13.99 -3.23 4.25
N ARG A 59 12.90 -2.46 4.20
CA ARG A 59 12.99 -1.02 4.43
C ARG A 59 13.36 -0.80 5.89
N ARG A 60 14.48 -0.13 6.12
CA ARG A 60 14.99 0.18 7.47
C ARG A 60 14.44 1.50 8.02
N GLU A 61 13.66 2.22 7.23
CA GLU A 61 13.04 3.51 7.59
C GLU A 61 11.51 3.41 7.57
N ILE A 62 10.88 3.94 8.63
CA ILE A 62 9.44 4.10 8.74
C ILE A 62 9.03 5.19 7.74
N MET A 63 8.11 4.87 6.82
CA MET A 63 7.58 5.85 5.86
C MET A 63 7.08 7.09 6.61
N THR A 64 7.76 8.23 6.41
CA THR A 64 7.60 9.47 7.20
C THR A 64 6.21 10.10 7.08
N ARG A 65 5.34 9.59 6.20
CA ARG A 65 4.09 10.26 5.85
C ARG A 65 2.90 9.32 5.79
N ILE A 66 2.64 8.61 6.89
CA ILE A 66 1.38 7.87 7.06
C ILE A 66 0.31 8.70 7.79
N TYR A 67 0.66 9.83 8.43
CA TYR A 67 -0.32 10.73 9.04
C TYR A 67 0.10 12.21 8.93
N THR A 68 -0.19 12.84 7.80
CA THR A 68 -0.41 14.30 7.75
C THR A 68 -1.89 14.55 7.44
N TRP A 69 -2.74 14.40 8.45
CA TRP A 69 -3.83 15.32 8.78
C TRP A 69 -3.48 16.78 8.50
#